data_AF-A0A2S6YYP8-F1
#
_entry.id   AF-A0A2S6YYP8-F1
#
_cell.length_a   1.000
_cell.length_b   1.000
_cell.length_c   1.000
_cell.angle_alpha   90.00
_cell.angle_beta   90.00
_cell.angle_gamma   90.00
#
_symmetry.space_group_name_H-M   'P 1'
#
loop_
_entity.id
_entity.type
_entity.pdbx_description
1 polymer ?
#
loop_
_entity_poly.entity_id
_entity_poly.type
_entity_poly.pdbx_seq_one_letter_code
_entity_poly.pdbx_strand_id
1 'polypeptide(L)'
;RALVRDWKDKGLSERRALAVMCMSASALRYTPAQDRNVELRRRIVEQAYRHKRDGVGMIYLKLRQEGWLVNDKRVERLYRQAQLQVRRRKRNKVP
;
A
#
# COMPACT_ATOMS: atom_id res chain seq x y z
N ARG A 1 0.55 -12.68 -16.28
CA ARG A 1 1.73 -13.40 -15.75
C ARG A 1 1.47 -14.88 -15.57
N ALA A 2 0.57 -15.28 -14.66
CA ALA A 2 0.19 -16.69 -14.48
C ALA A 2 -0.28 -17.32 -15.81
N LEU A 3 -1.23 -16.69 -16.49
CA LEU A 3 -1.73 -17.15 -17.80
C LEU A 3 -0.64 -17.28 -18.88
N VAL A 4 0.40 -16.44 -18.87
CA VAL A 4 1.51 -16.56 -19.82
C VAL A 4 2.37 -17.79 -19.51
N ARG A 5 2.50 -18.15 -18.22
CA ARG A 5 3.18 -19.38 -17.79
C ARG A 5 2.34 -20.61 -18.16
N ASP A 6 1.04 -20.59 -17.86
CA ASP A 6 0.13 -21.71 -18.18
C ASP A 6 0.12 -22.05 -19.68
N TRP A 7 0.21 -21.05 -20.56
CA TRP A 7 0.25 -21.26 -22.01
C TRP A 7 1.62 -21.72 -22.50
N LYS A 8 2.71 -21.33 -21.82
CA LYS A 8 4.04 -21.91 -22.08
C LYS A 8 4.07 -23.39 -21.71
N ASP A 9 3.46 -23.75 -20.59
CA ASP A 9 3.38 -25.14 -20.13
C ASP A 9 2.53 -26.01 -21.08
N LYS A 10 1.56 -25.40 -21.77
CA LYS A 10 0.77 -26.01 -22.86
C LYS A 10 1.48 -26.02 -24.22
N GLY A 11 2.76 -25.67 -24.29
CA GLY A 11 3.60 -25.80 -25.48
C GLY A 11 3.71 -24.56 -26.38
N LEU A 12 3.17 -23.40 -25.98
CA LEU A 12 3.40 -22.17 -26.74
C LEU A 12 4.76 -21.55 -26.39
N SER A 13 5.41 -20.95 -27.40
CA SER A 13 6.58 -20.12 -27.15
C SER A 13 6.19 -18.86 -26.35
N GLU A 14 7.11 -18.37 -25.51
CA GLU A 14 6.89 -17.17 -24.69
C GLU A 14 6.43 -15.96 -25.53
N ARG A 15 7.00 -15.78 -26.73
CA ARG A 15 6.59 -14.72 -27.66
C ARG A 15 5.14 -14.86 -28.11
N ARG A 16 4.69 -16.07 -28.46
CA ARG A 16 3.30 -16.33 -28.86
C ARG A 16 2.34 -16.15 -27.69
N ALA A 17 2.69 -16.67 -26.51
CA ALA A 17 1.90 -16.49 -25.31
C ALA A 17 1.76 -15.00 -24.91
N LEU A 18 2.82 -14.21 -25.04
CA LEU A 18 2.79 -12.77 -24.79
C LEU A 18 1.95 -12.00 -25.82
N ALA A 19 2.04 -12.38 -27.10
CA ALA A 19 1.23 -11.78 -28.16
C ALA A 19 -0.27 -12.04 -27.97
N VAL A 20 -0.65 -13.29 -27.67
CA VAL A 20 -2.05 -13.66 -27.37
C VAL A 20 -2.58 -12.91 -26.15
N MET A 21 -1.75 -12.70 -25.14
CA MET A 21 -2.12 -12.03 -23.89
C MET A 21 -1.93 -10.50 -23.93
N CYS A 22 -1.56 -9.92 -25.08
CA CYS A 22 -1.27 -8.49 -25.25
C CYS A 22 -0.34 -7.91 -24.15
N MET A 23 0.66 -8.68 -23.74
CA MET A 23 1.57 -8.34 -22.64
C MET A 23 2.99 -8.14 -23.18
N SER A 24 3.68 -7.10 -22.73
CA SER A 24 5.10 -6.93 -23.07
C SER A 24 5.99 -7.91 -22.30
N ALA A 25 7.13 -8.28 -22.88
CA ALA A 25 8.13 -9.11 -22.20
C ALA A 25 8.68 -8.43 -20.93
N SER A 26 8.79 -7.10 -20.92
CA SER A 26 9.20 -6.32 -19.74
C SER A 26 8.19 -6.45 -18.61
N ALA A 27 6.88 -6.41 -18.91
CA ALA A 27 5.83 -6.62 -17.92
C ALA A 27 5.83 -8.05 -17.35
N LEU A 28 6.27 -9.06 -18.11
CA LEU A 28 6.45 -10.42 -17.60
C LEU A 28 7.66 -10.54 -16.65
N ARG A 29 8.74 -9.79 -16.92
CA ARG A 29 10.02 -9.87 -16.18
C ARG A 29 10.13 -8.92 -14.98
N TYR A 30 9.32 -7.87 -14.94
CA TYR A 30 9.33 -6.86 -13.87
C TYR A 30 9.18 -7.44 -12.44
N THR A 31 10.21 -7.46 -11.63
CA THR A 31 10.05 -7.81 -10.21
C THR A 31 9.84 -6.53 -9.42
N PRO A 32 8.69 -6.33 -8.74
CA PRO A 32 8.51 -5.15 -7.89
C PRO A 32 9.54 -5.16 -6.76
N ALA A 33 10.07 -3.99 -6.43
CA ALA A 33 10.99 -3.85 -5.31
C ALA A 33 10.29 -4.23 -3.99
N GLN A 34 11.07 -4.76 -3.05
CA GLN A 34 10.57 -5.09 -1.71
C GLN A 34 9.99 -3.84 -1.04
N ASP A 35 8.81 -3.97 -0.43
CA ASP A 35 8.18 -2.85 0.24
C ASP A 35 8.94 -2.48 1.52
N ARG A 36 9.70 -1.38 1.46
CA ARG A 36 10.44 -0.83 2.60
C ARG A 36 9.54 -0.12 3.62
N ASN A 37 8.23 -0.07 3.38
CA ASN A 37 7.28 0.59 4.26
C ASN A 37 6.59 -0.36 5.24
N VAL A 38 6.85 -1.67 5.18
CA VAL A 38 6.15 -2.66 6.02
C VAL A 38 6.26 -2.31 7.50
N GLU A 39 7.47 -2.04 7.99
CA GLU A 39 7.71 -1.73 9.40
C GLU A 39 7.05 -0.40 9.81
N LEU A 40 7.25 0.64 9.00
CA LEU A 40 6.66 1.96 9.25
C LEU A 40 5.13 1.90 9.24
N ARG A 41 4.53 1.13 8.32
CA ARG A 41 3.09 0.93 8.23
C ARG A 41 2.57 0.21 9.48
N ARG A 42 3.26 -0.84 9.93
CA ARG A 42 2.92 -1.55 11.16
C ARG A 42 2.90 -0.61 12.36
N ARG A 43 3.94 0.23 12.50
CA ARG A 43 4.03 1.19 13.60
C ARG A 43 2.95 2.27 13.55
N ILE A 44 2.66 2.82 12.37
CA ILE A 44 1.56 3.77 12.16
C ILE A 44 0.23 3.16 12.60
N VAL A 45 -0.03 1.92 12.19
CA VAL A 45 -1.26 1.20 12.53
C VAL A 45 -1.36 0.96 14.04
N GLU A 46 -0.27 0.53 14.68
CA GLU A 46 -0.23 0.35 16.14
C GLU A 46 -0.56 1.64 16.89
N GLN A 47 0.03 2.77 16.47
CA GLN A 47 -0.21 4.06 17.11
C GLN A 47 -1.63 4.56 16.89
N ALA A 48 -2.18 4.36 15.68
CA ALA A 48 -3.56 4.69 15.37
C ALA A 48 -4.56 3.84 16.17
N TYR A 49 -4.26 2.56 16.42
CA TYR A 49 -5.12 1.71 17.24
C TYR A 49 -5.06 2.07 18.72
N ARG A 50 -3.86 2.41 19.23
CA ARG A 50 -3.67 2.90 20.61
C ARG A 50 -4.43 4.21 20.83
N HIS A 51 -4.41 5.10 19.85
CA HIS A 51 -5.03 6.42 19.92
C HIS A 51 -5.94 6.69 18.73
N LYS A 52 -7.16 6.13 18.77
CA LYS A 52 -8.13 6.17 17.65
C LYS A 52 -8.55 7.57 17.17
N ARG A 53 -8.34 8.62 17.97
CA ARG A 53 -8.66 10.01 17.61
C ARG A 53 -7.50 10.75 16.96
N ASP A 54 -6.30 10.16 16.97
CA ASP A 54 -5.13 10.78 16.40
C ASP A 54 -5.24 10.82 14.88
N GLY A 55 -5.19 12.04 14.34
CA GLY A 55 -4.97 12.25 12.92
C GLY A 55 -3.51 12.07 12.53
N VAL A 56 -3.24 12.20 11.24
CA VAL A 56 -1.89 12.09 10.64
C VAL A 56 -0.84 12.94 11.37
N GLY A 57 -1.15 14.20 11.68
CA GLY A 57 -0.19 15.09 12.34
C GLY A 57 0.25 14.59 13.72
N MET A 58 -0.69 14.06 14.50
CA MET A 58 -0.40 13.54 15.84
C MET A 58 0.41 12.24 15.78
N ILE A 59 0.08 11.34 14.84
CA ILE A 59 0.85 10.12 14.62
C ILE A 59 2.27 10.46 14.14
N TYR A 60 2.42 11.43 13.24
CA TYR A 60 3.73 11.90 12.80
C TYR A 60 4.59 12.41 13.96
N LEU A 61 4.03 13.24 14.85
CA LEU A 61 4.74 13.73 16.03
C LEU A 61 5.18 12.58 16.96
N LYS A 62 4.30 11.60 17.18
CA LYS A 62 4.60 10.40 17.98
C LYS A 62 5.71 9.56 17.37
N LEU A 63 5.70 9.37 16.06
CA LEU A 63 6.79 8.69 15.35
C LEU A 63 8.12 9.45 15.52
N ARG A 64 8.11 10.79 15.50
CA ARG A 64 9.32 11.59 15.73
C ARG A 64 9.84 11.46 17.17
N GLN A 65 8.94 11.39 18.16
CA GLN A 65 9.31 11.14 19.56
C GLN A 65 9.95 9.75 19.75
N GLU A 66 9.52 8.76 18.96
CA GLU A 66 10.12 7.42 18.91
C GLU A 66 11.42 7.35 18.09
N GLY A 67 11.90 8.47 17.55
CA GLY A 67 13.16 8.54 16.80
C GLY A 67 13.04 8.23 15.30
N TRP A 68 11.83 8.08 14.75
CA TRP A 68 11.67 7.84 13.31
C TRP A 68 12.01 9.10 12.49
N LEU A 69 13.00 8.97 11.61
CA LEU A 69 13.36 9.99 10.61
C LEU A 69 12.52 9.81 9.34
N VAL A 70 11.24 10.15 9.45
CA VAL A 70 10.27 10.06 8.34
C VAL A 70 9.74 11.43 7.97
N ASN A 71 9.40 11.61 6.70
CA ASN A 71 8.71 12.80 6.21
C ASN A 71 7.20 12.68 6.49
N ASP A 72 6.56 13.81 6.81
CA ASP A 72 5.13 13.93 7.09
C ASP A 72 4.26 13.44 5.92
N LYS A 73 4.61 13.78 4.68
CA LYS A 73 3.92 13.32 3.46
C LYS A 73 3.97 11.80 3.31
N ARG A 74 5.08 11.18 3.71
CA ARG A 74 5.23 9.71 3.68
C ARG A 74 4.28 9.05 4.69
N VAL A 75 4.16 9.62 5.88
CA VAL A 75 3.23 9.15 6.92
C VAL A 75 1.78 9.32 6.46
N GLU A 76 1.43 10.48 5.90
CA GLU A 76 0.08 10.74 5.37
C GLU A 76 -0.33 9.72 4.31
N ARG A 77 0.56 9.45 3.34
CA ARG A 77 0.32 8.46 2.28
C ARG A 77 0.04 7.08 2.86
N LEU A 78 0.87 6.61 3.79
CA LEU A 78 0.73 5.29 4.40
C LEU A 78 -0.53 5.20 5.29
N TYR A 79 -0.85 6.26 6.01
CA TYR A 79 -2.07 6.34 6.82
C TYR A 79 -3.34 6.29 5.96
N ARG A 80 -3.35 6.98 4.82
CA ARG A 80 -4.45 6.91 3.84
C ARG A 80 -4.57 5.52 3.21
N GLN A 81 -3.46 4.90 2.83
CA GLN A 81 -3.43 3.52 2.31
C GLN A 81 -3.92 2.49 3.34
N ALA A 82 -3.67 2.73 4.63
CA ALA A 82 -4.17 1.90 5.72
C ALA A 82 -5.62 2.20 6.12
N GLN A 83 -6.30 3.14 5.45
CA GLN A 83 -7.70 3.54 5.72
C GLN A 83 -7.96 3.97 7.18
N LEU A 84 -6.96 4.56 7.84
CA LEU A 84 -7.02 4.92 9.27
C LEU A 84 -7.70 6.27 9.54
N GLN A 85 -8.30 6.89 8.52
CA GLN A 85 -8.89 8.23 8.64
C GLN A 85 -9.99 8.26 9.70
N VAL A 86 -9.85 9.19 10.65
CA VAL A 86 -10.86 9.44 11.68
C VAL A 86 -12.18 9.84 11.01
N ARG A 87 -13.18 8.97 11.08
CA ARG A 87 -14.50 9.24 10.50
C ARG A 87 -15.21 10.30 11.33
N ARG A 88 -15.68 11.36 10.65
CA ARG A 88 -16.57 12.35 11.27
C ARG A 88 -17.90 11.70 11.60
N ARG A 89 -18.40 11.91 12.82
CA ARG A 89 -19.76 11.49 13.18
C ARG A 89 -20.77 12.23 12.30
N LYS A 90 -21.74 11.50 11.75
CA LYS A 90 -22.88 12.11 11.05
C LYS A 90 -23.69 12.90 12.09
N ARG A 91 -23.88 14.20 11.87
CA ARG A 91 -24.72 15.03 12.73
C ARG A 91 -26.16 14.63 12.47
N ASN A 92 -26.89 14.23 13.52
CA ASN A 92 -28.33 14.06 13.42
C ASN A 92 -28.94 15.45 13.22
N LYS A 93 -29.67 15.63 12.11
CA LYS A 93 -30.44 16.85 11.87
C LYS A 93 -31.59 16.81 12.87
N VAL A 94 -31.61 17.76 13.80
CA VAL A 94 -32.77 17.95 14.69
C VAL A 94 -33.92 18.44 13.80
N PRO A 95 -35.15 17.90 13.92
CA PRO A 95 -36.31 18.33 13.14
C PRO A 95 -36.56 19.83 13.23
#